data_AF-A0A5J6CA55-F1
#
_entry.id   AF-A0A5J6CA55-F1
#
_cell.length_a   1.000
_cell.length_b   1.000
_cell.length_c   1.000
_cell.angle_alpha   90.00
_cell.angle_beta   90.00
_cell.angle_gamma   90.00
#
_symmetry.space_group_name_H-M   'P 1'
#
loop_
_entity.id
_entity.type
_entity.pdbx_description
1 polymer ?
#
loop_
_entity_poly.entity_id
_entity_poly.type
_entity_poly.pdbx_seq_one_letter_code
_entity_poly.pdbx_strand_id
1 'polypeptide(L)'
;NGLVKLDDIKNSIKDNTIMASFIFVNNEIGVIQDIENIGNLCKEKNILFHTDASQAAGKVPIDVQKMNIDLMSMSGHKLYGPKGIGALYIKRKK
;
A
#
# COMPACT_ATOMS: atom_id res chain seq x y z
N ASN A 1 10.14 -0.60 -16.16
CA ASN A 1 10.51 0.35 -15.09
C ASN A 1 9.94 -0.06 -13.71
N GLY A 2 9.29 -1.21 -13.55
CA GLY A 2 8.83 -1.71 -12.25
C GLY A 2 7.51 -1.11 -11.73
N LEU A 3 6.91 -0.15 -12.44
CA LEU A 3 5.62 0.42 -12.08
C LEU A 3 4.48 -0.48 -12.57
N VAL A 4 3.49 -0.69 -11.71
CA VAL A 4 2.24 -1.35 -12.11
C VAL A 4 1.32 -0.31 -12.74
N LYS A 5 0.79 -0.59 -13.94
CA LYS A 5 -0.11 0.34 -14.62
C LYS A 5 -1.50 0.28 -14.00
N LEU A 6 -2.11 1.43 -13.79
CA LEU A 6 -3.44 1.52 -13.21
C LEU A 6 -4.51 0.80 -14.04
N ASP A 7 -4.38 0.82 -15.37
CA ASP A 7 -5.28 0.11 -16.28
C ASP A 7 -5.21 -1.41 -16.10
N ASP A 8 -4.02 -1.97 -15.86
CA ASP A 8 -3.86 -3.41 -15.62
C ASP A 8 -4.55 -3.80 -14.30
N ILE A 9 -4.45 -2.95 -13.27
CA ILE A 9 -5.16 -3.14 -12.00
C ILE A 9 -6.66 -3.11 -12.24
N LYS A 10 -7.16 -2.06 -12.93
CA LYS A 10 -8.59 -1.88 -13.23
C LYS A 10 -9.17 -3.07 -13.99
N ASN A 11 -8.44 -3.60 -14.96
CA ASN A 11 -8.86 -4.75 -15.77
C ASN A 11 -8.81 -6.08 -15.01
N SER A 12 -8.03 -6.16 -13.93
CA SER A 12 -7.90 -7.37 -13.11
C SER A 12 -8.99 -7.52 -12.04
N ILE A 13 -9.68 -6.43 -11.68
CA ILE A 13 -10.73 -6.42 -10.66
C ILE A 13 -11.98 -7.15 -11.19
N LYS A 14 -12.47 -8.08 -10.39
CA LYS A 14 -13.69 -8.88 -10.63
C LYS A 14 -14.73 -8.58 -9.55
N ASP A 15 -15.96 -9.01 -9.79
CA ASP A 15 -17.07 -8.82 -8.84
C ASP A 15 -16.83 -9.49 -7.47
N ASN A 16 -15.96 -10.51 -7.43
CA ASN A 16 -15.57 -11.20 -6.19
C ASN A 16 -14.22 -10.74 -5.62
N THR A 17 -13.61 -9.68 -6.17
CA THR A 17 -12.38 -9.10 -5.61
C THR A 17 -12.71 -8.36 -4.32
N ILE A 18 -12.14 -8.82 -3.20
CA ILE A 18 -12.39 -8.22 -1.88
C ILE A 18 -11.24 -7.30 -1.41
N MET A 19 -10.04 -7.50 -1.94
CA MET A 19 -8.84 -6.78 -1.51
C MET A 19 -7.80 -6.69 -2.62
N ALA A 20 -7.08 -5.58 -2.65
CA ALA A 20 -5.86 -5.40 -3.42
C ALA A 20 -4.68 -5.13 -2.46
N SER A 21 -3.52 -5.70 -2.76
CA SER A 21 -2.32 -5.57 -1.95
C SER A 21 -1.11 -5.22 -2.81
N PHE A 22 -0.52 -4.05 -2.58
CA PHE A 22 0.65 -3.57 -3.33
C PHE A 22 1.77 -3.14 -2.39
N ILE A 23 3.00 -3.53 -2.70
CA ILE A 23 4.17 -2.96 -2.01
C ILE A 23 4.30 -1.47 -2.37
N PHE A 24 4.50 -0.60 -1.38
CA PHE A 24 4.63 0.84 -1.61
C PHE A 24 5.95 1.16 -2.30
N VAL A 25 7.06 0.75 -1.68
CA VAL A 25 8.42 0.90 -2.22
C VAL A 25 9.03 -0.47 -2.37
N ASN A 26 9.37 -0.85 -3.59
CA ASN A 26 10.01 -2.13 -3.86
C ASN A 26 11.37 -2.20 -3.14
N ASN A 27 11.60 -3.28 -2.40
CA ASN A 27 12.80 -3.46 -1.58
C ASN A 27 14.09 -3.79 -2.37
N GLU A 28 13.99 -4.16 -3.65
CA GLU A 28 15.14 -4.52 -4.50
C GLU A 28 15.53 -3.37 -5.43
N ILE A 29 14.54 -2.81 -6.14
CA ILE A 29 14.78 -1.79 -7.18
C ILE A 29 14.39 -0.37 -6.77
N GLY A 30 13.83 -0.19 -5.57
CA GLY A 30 13.49 1.14 -5.03
C GLY A 30 12.31 1.84 -5.70
N VAL A 31 11.63 1.18 -6.65
CA VAL A 31 10.48 1.76 -7.36
C VAL A 31 9.33 2.04 -6.39
N ILE A 32 8.81 3.26 -6.47
CA ILE A 32 7.68 3.74 -5.68
C ILE A 32 6.42 3.59 -6.52
N GLN A 33 5.43 2.83 -6.05
CA GLN A 33 4.14 2.72 -6.73
C GLN A 33 3.28 3.97 -6.51
N ASP A 34 2.34 4.21 -7.41
CA ASP A 34 1.36 5.30 -7.30
C ASP A 34 0.22 4.92 -6.34
N ILE A 35 0.55 4.90 -5.04
CA ILE A 35 -0.34 4.40 -3.99
C ILE A 35 -1.61 5.25 -3.84
N GLU A 36 -1.55 6.54 -4.14
CA GLU A 36 -2.73 7.42 -4.09
C GLU A 36 -3.74 7.05 -5.17
N ASN A 37 -3.31 6.90 -6.42
CA ASN A 37 -4.22 6.51 -7.50
C ASN A 37 -4.71 5.06 -7.36
N ILE A 38 -3.86 4.15 -6.89
CA ILE A 38 -4.28 2.78 -6.56
C ILE A 38 -5.34 2.78 -5.46
N GLY A 39 -5.14 3.56 -4.40
CA GLY A 39 -6.10 3.66 -3.31
C GLY A 39 -7.43 4.29 -3.73
N ASN A 40 -7.39 5.33 -4.58
CA ASN A 40 -8.59 5.91 -5.18
C ASN A 40 -9.39 4.88 -5.98
N LEU A 41 -8.73 4.11 -6.85
CA LEU A 41 -9.36 3.03 -7.61
C LEU A 41 -9.96 1.96 -6.68
N CYS A 42 -9.25 1.57 -5.63
CA CYS A 42 -9.75 0.57 -4.68
C CYS A 42 -11.00 1.07 -3.94
N LYS A 43 -11.01 2.34 -3.55
CA LYS A 43 -12.18 2.99 -2.93
C LYS A 43 -13.37 3.05 -3.88
N GLU A 44 -13.17 3.47 -5.12
CA GLU A 44 -14.22 3.51 -6.15
C GLU A 44 -14.84 2.13 -6.40
N LYS A 45 -14.03 1.08 -6.36
CA LYS A 45 -14.46 -0.32 -6.54
C LYS A 45 -14.94 -0.99 -5.25
N ASN A 46 -14.98 -0.27 -4.13
CA ASN A 46 -15.34 -0.78 -2.81
C ASN A 46 -14.55 -2.04 -2.41
N ILE A 47 -13.26 -2.12 -2.79
CA ILE A 47 -12.36 -3.19 -2.39
C ILE A 47 -11.41 -2.69 -1.29
N LEU A 48 -10.97 -3.59 -0.41
CA LEU A 48 -9.99 -3.25 0.62
C LEU A 48 -8.63 -2.95 0.00
N PHE A 49 -7.96 -1.91 0.48
CA PHE A 49 -6.60 -1.60 0.03
C PHE A 49 -5.57 -1.84 1.13
N HIS A 50 -4.69 -2.81 0.90
CA HIS A 50 -3.50 -3.05 1.70
C HIS A 50 -2.24 -2.54 1.00
N THR A 51 -1.31 -1.94 1.75
CA THR A 51 0.04 -1.70 1.26
C THR A 51 1.13 -2.15 2.23
N ASP A 52 2.17 -2.79 1.70
CA ASP A 52 3.39 -3.04 2.46
C ASP A 52 4.29 -1.80 2.39
N ALA A 53 4.36 -1.08 3.51
CA ALA A 53 5.14 0.14 3.66
C ALA A 53 6.47 -0.11 4.40
N SER A 54 6.94 -1.35 4.54
CA SER A 54 8.17 -1.66 5.28
C SER A 54 9.39 -0.91 4.74
N GLN A 55 9.46 -0.67 3.42
CA GLN A 55 10.52 0.16 2.83
C GLN A 55 10.14 1.63 2.66
N ALA A 56 8.85 1.96 2.70
CA ALA A 56 8.34 3.30 2.47
C ALA A 56 8.31 4.16 3.75
N ALA A 57 7.87 3.57 4.86
CA ALA A 57 7.79 4.23 6.15
C ALA A 57 9.15 4.87 6.47
N GLY A 58 9.12 6.10 6.99
CA GLY A 58 10.31 6.88 7.34
C GLY A 58 11.21 7.29 6.18
N LYS A 59 10.92 6.89 4.92
CA LYS A 59 11.70 7.25 3.72
C LYS A 59 10.93 8.14 2.75
N VAL A 60 9.61 7.96 2.66
CA VAL A 60 8.72 8.79 1.83
C VAL A 60 7.54 9.29 2.67
N PRO A 61 6.92 10.44 2.29
CA PRO A 61 5.68 10.89 2.91
C PRO A 61 4.58 9.85 2.72
N ILE A 62 3.88 9.52 3.81
CA ILE A 62 2.73 8.62 3.80
C ILE A 62 1.57 9.33 4.49
N ASP A 63 0.48 9.52 3.76
CA ASP A 63 -0.80 9.99 4.29
C ASP A 63 -1.85 8.91 4.02
N VAL A 64 -2.13 8.11 5.05
CA VAL A 64 -3.05 6.97 4.96
C VAL A 64 -4.49 7.38 4.63
N GLN A 65 -4.89 8.62 4.94
CA GLN A 65 -6.23 9.11 4.63
C GLN A 65 -6.30 9.58 3.18
N LYS A 66 -5.35 10.41 2.75
CA LYS A 66 -5.27 10.90 1.37
C LYS A 66 -5.10 9.75 0.37
N MET A 67 -4.28 8.77 0.73
CA MET A 67 -4.00 7.60 -0.11
C MET A 67 -5.05 6.48 -0.01
N ASN A 68 -6.15 6.68 0.75
CA ASN A 68 -7.22 5.69 0.95
C ASN A 68 -6.72 4.29 1.35
N ILE A 69 -5.69 4.22 2.20
CA ILE A 69 -5.12 2.96 2.66
C ILE A 69 -6.01 2.39 3.78
N ASP A 70 -6.53 1.18 3.58
CA ASP A 70 -7.32 0.48 4.61
C ASP A 70 -6.42 -0.28 5.60
N LEU A 71 -5.34 -0.88 5.08
CA LEU A 71 -4.37 -1.68 5.83
C LEU A 71 -2.94 -1.30 5.44
N MET A 72 -2.03 -1.11 6.40
CA MET A 72 -0.63 -0.83 6.09
C MET A 72 0.34 -1.55 7.03
N SER A 73 1.20 -2.38 6.45
CA SER A 73 2.25 -3.09 7.19
C SER A 73 3.53 -2.26 7.30
N MET A 74 4.19 -2.29 8.46
CA MET A 74 5.48 -1.63 8.69
C MET A 74 6.37 -2.43 9.66
N SER A 75 7.69 -2.27 9.55
CA SER A 75 8.67 -2.98 10.38
C SER A 75 9.70 -2.05 11.00
N GLY A 76 9.96 -2.21 12.30
CA GLY A 76 10.86 -1.35 13.07
C GLY A 76 12.30 -1.38 12.57
N HIS A 77 12.84 -2.57 12.27
CA HIS A 77 14.23 -2.73 11.82
C HIS A 77 14.53 -2.16 10.41
N LYS A 78 13.51 -1.70 9.69
CA LYS A 78 13.65 -0.96 8.43
C LYS A 78 13.65 0.56 8.62
N LEU A 79 13.45 1.00 9.86
CA LEU A 79 13.35 2.37 10.37
C LEU A 79 14.39 2.66 11.46
N TYR A 80 15.50 1.91 11.48
CA TYR A 80 16.52 1.96 12.55
C TYR A 80 16.02 1.56 13.96
N GLY A 81 14.83 0.94 14.06
CA GLY A 81 14.35 0.31 15.28
C GLY A 81 14.92 -1.10 15.50
N PRO A 82 14.58 -1.75 16.63
CA PRO A 82 15.05 -3.10 16.92
C PRO A 82 14.44 -4.14 15.97
N LYS A 83 15.15 -5.26 15.79
CA LYS A 83 14.61 -6.46 15.13
C LYS A 83 13.54 -7.09 16.02
N GLY A 84 12.56 -7.76 15.40
CA GLY A 84 11.49 -8.47 16.11
C GLY A 84 10.23 -7.65 16.43
N ILE A 85 10.12 -6.41 15.94
CA ILE A 85 8.91 -5.59 16.10
C ILE A 85 8.44 -4.99 14.77
N GLY A 86 7.12 -4.88 14.62
CA GLY A 86 6.42 -4.23 13.52
C GLY A 86 5.04 -3.76 13.95
N ALA A 87 4.31 -3.15 13.02
CA ALA A 87 2.94 -2.72 13.26
C ALA A 87 2.09 -2.89 11.99
N LEU A 88 0.79 -3.04 12.21
CA LEU A 88 -0.24 -3.00 11.16
C LEU A 88 -1.17 -1.84 11.47
N TYR A 89 -1.19 -0.83 10.61
CA TYR A 89 -2.22 0.18 10.64
C TYR A 89 -3.52 -0.40 10.05
N ILE A 90 -4.64 -0.15 10.72
CA ILE A 90 -5.98 -0.55 10.31
C ILE A 90 -6.87 0.69 10.34
N LYS A 91 -7.47 1.04 9.21
CA LYS A 91 -8.42 2.16 9.11
C LYS A 91 -9.68 1.83 9.92
N ARG A 92 -10.06 2.72 10.85
CA ARG A 92 -11.20 2.47 11.78
C ARG A 92 -12.57 2.58 11.13
N LYS A 93 -12.72 3.44 10.11
CA LYS A 93 -13.97 3.69 9.40
C LYS A 93 -13.65 3.91 7.92
N LYS A 94 -14.35 3.21 7.04
CA LYS A 94 -14.16 3.37 5.60
C LYS A 94 -14.98 4.53 5.06
#